data_AF-A0AAV4MMG9-F1
#
_entry.id   AF-A0AAV4MMG9-F1
#
_cell.length_a   1.000
_cell.length_b   1.000
_cell.length_c   1.000
_cell.angle_alpha   90.00
_cell.angle_beta   90.00
_cell.angle_gamma   90.00
#
_symmetry.space_group_name_H-M   'P 1'
#
loop_
_entity.id
_entity.type
_entity.pdbx_description
1 polymer ?
#
loop_
_entity_poly.entity_id
_entity_poly.type
_entity_poly.pdbx_seq_one_letter_code
_entity_poly.pdbx_strand_id
1 'polypeptide(L)'
;MCVVNCLVGLLLALLLFSMVKSKYTPDWPSLDSRPLPGWFDNVKIGIFIHWGVFSVPGFESEWFWRHWEDKELGYVTFMNINYKPGFSYAEFGPQFTAEFYEPEQWAEIFKASGAK
;
A
#
# COMPACT_ATOMS: atom_id res chain seq x y z
N MET A 1 30.97 -33.35 -29.67
CA MET A 1 30.22 -33.59 -28.41
C MET A 1 29.89 -32.29 -27.67
N CYS A 2 30.82 -31.33 -27.52
CA CYS A 2 30.57 -30.07 -26.79
C CYS A 2 29.48 -29.16 -27.41
N VAL A 3 29.46 -29.02 -28.75
CA VAL A 3 28.50 -28.16 -29.47
C VAL A 3 27.05 -28.69 -29.39
N VAL A 4 26.87 -30.02 -29.43
CA VAL A 4 25.56 -30.67 -29.34
C VAL A 4 24.97 -30.50 -27.93
N ASN A 5 25.77 -30.67 -26.88
CA ASN A 5 25.33 -30.44 -25.50
C ASN A 5 24.98 -28.97 -25.23
N CYS A 6 25.67 -28.03 -25.88
CA CYS A 6 25.39 -26.60 -25.76
C CYS A 6 24.07 -26.21 -26.45
N LEU A 7 23.80 -26.75 -27.65
CA LEU A 7 22.53 -26.59 -28.37
C LEU A 7 21.35 -27.20 -27.64
N VAL A 8 21.52 -28.40 -27.06
CA VAL A 8 20.49 -29.06 -26.24
C VAL A 8 20.20 -28.26 -24.97
N GLY A 9 21.24 -27.71 -24.31
CA GLY A 9 21.07 -26.84 -23.15
C GLY A 9 20.33 -25.53 -23.47
N LEU A 10 20.63 -24.91 -24.62
CA LEU A 10 19.96 -23.68 -25.07
C LEU A 10 18.49 -23.94 -25.43
N LEU A 11 18.19 -25.07 -26.09
CA LEU A 11 16.82 -25.49 -26.39
C LEU A 11 16.01 -25.79 -25.12
N LEU A 12 16.60 -26.45 -24.12
CA LEU A 12 15.94 -26.67 -22.83
C LEU A 12 15.64 -25.36 -22.10
N ALA A 13 16.57 -24.40 -22.13
CA ALA A 13 16.36 -23.09 -21.51
C ALA A 13 15.24 -22.27 -22.22
N LEU A 14 15.17 -22.33 -23.55
CA LEU A 14 14.11 -21.70 -24.34
C LEU A 14 12.73 -22.35 -24.09
N LEU A 15 12.69 -23.68 -23.91
CA LEU A 15 11.46 -24.41 -23.57
C LEU A 15 10.96 -24.08 -22.14
N LEU A 16 11.88 -23.87 -21.19
CA LEU A 16 11.54 -23.48 -19.81
C LEU A 16 11.03 -22.03 -19.71
N PHE A 17 11.55 -21.11 -20.54
CA PHE A 17 11.06 -19.71 -20.60
C PHE A 17 9.62 -19.61 -21.10
N SER A 18 9.15 -20.58 -21.91
CA SER A 18 7.82 -20.55 -22.52
C SER A 18 6.68 -21.00 -21.59
N MET A 19 6.96 -21.39 -20.35
CA MET A 19 5.96 -21.98 -19.45
C MET A 19 5.37 -21.05 -18.38
N VAL A 20 5.75 -19.77 -18.32
CA VAL A 20 5.07 -18.82 -17.44
C VAL A 20 3.85 -18.24 -18.17
N LYS A 21 2.78 -19.03 -18.29
CA LYS A 21 1.48 -18.50 -18.73
C LYS A 21 0.74 -17.93 -17.54
N SER A 22 0.45 -16.63 -17.57
CA SER A 22 -0.49 -16.01 -16.64
C SER A 22 -1.86 -16.68 -16.75
N LYS A 23 -2.50 -16.92 -15.60
CA LYS A 23 -3.87 -17.44 -15.54
C LYS A 23 -4.89 -16.50 -16.21
N TYR A 24 -4.59 -15.20 -16.27
CA TYR A 24 -5.45 -14.17 -16.84
C TYR A 24 -4.69 -13.31 -17.85
N THR A 25 -5.36 -12.92 -18.93
CA THR A 25 -4.88 -11.94 -19.92
C THR A 25 -5.32 -10.52 -19.53
N PRO A 26 -4.63 -9.46 -20.01
CA PRO A 26 -4.92 -8.08 -19.62
C PRO A 26 -6.12 -7.50 -20.40
N ASP A 27 -7.22 -8.25 -20.47
CA ASP A 27 -8.49 -7.84 -21.08
C ASP A 27 -9.65 -8.12 -20.15
N TRP A 28 -10.71 -7.31 -20.27
CA TRP A 28 -11.87 -7.37 -19.38
C TRP A 28 -12.53 -8.76 -19.33
N PRO A 29 -12.81 -9.45 -20.45
CA PRO A 29 -13.37 -10.80 -20.40
C PRO A 29 -12.57 -11.77 -19.53
N SER A 30 -11.23 -11.73 -19.60
CA SER A 30 -10.38 -12.57 -18.77
C SER A 30 -10.33 -12.12 -17.30
N LEU A 31 -10.21 -10.81 -17.05
CA LEU A 31 -10.11 -10.29 -15.69
C LEU A 31 -11.42 -10.40 -14.91
N ASP A 32 -12.57 -10.30 -15.58
CA ASP A 32 -13.89 -10.42 -14.95
C ASP A 32 -14.28 -11.89 -14.72
N SER A 33 -13.62 -12.84 -15.40
CA SER A 33 -13.82 -14.28 -15.14
C SER A 33 -13.20 -14.73 -13.80
N ARG A 34 -12.57 -13.83 -13.04
CA ARG A 34 -11.97 -14.13 -11.73
C ARG A 34 -13.08 -14.36 -10.69
N PRO A 35 -13.20 -15.56 -10.11
CA PRO A 35 -14.18 -15.78 -9.06
C PRO A 35 -13.82 -14.97 -7.80
N LEU A 36 -14.84 -14.53 -7.07
CA LEU A 36 -14.66 -14.01 -5.72
C LEU A 36 -13.99 -15.10 -4.85
N PRO A 37 -12.84 -14.83 -4.22
CA PRO A 37 -12.21 -15.83 -3.36
C PRO A 37 -13.13 -16.20 -2.20
N GLY A 38 -13.35 -17.49 -1.97
CA GLY A 38 -14.29 -17.94 -0.94
C GLY A 38 -13.95 -17.47 0.47
N TRP A 39 -12.67 -17.25 0.79
CA TRP A 39 -12.28 -16.66 2.07
C TRP A 39 -12.79 -15.23 2.23
N PHE A 40 -12.74 -14.42 1.16
CA PHE A 40 -13.19 -13.02 1.19
C PHE A 40 -14.71 -12.95 1.29
N ASP A 41 -15.41 -13.87 0.62
CA ASP A 41 -16.86 -13.99 0.79
C ASP A 41 -17.23 -14.48 2.20
N ASN A 42 -16.45 -15.38 2.81
CA ASN A 42 -16.75 -15.88 4.15
C ASN A 42 -16.53 -14.83 5.26
N VAL A 43 -15.58 -13.90 5.09
CA VAL A 43 -15.36 -12.81 6.04
C VAL A 43 -16.34 -11.67 5.79
N LYS A 44 -16.84 -11.05 6.87
CA LYS A 44 -17.88 -10.01 6.78
C LYS A 44 -17.43 -8.66 7.35
N ILE A 45 -16.34 -8.65 8.10
CA ILE A 45 -15.79 -7.48 8.78
C ILE A 45 -14.28 -7.50 8.61
N GLY A 46 -13.74 -6.39 8.12
CA GLY A 46 -12.30 -6.13 8.03
C GLY A 46 -11.97 -4.75 8.60
N ILE A 47 -10.70 -4.52 8.93
CA ILE A 47 -10.19 -3.22 9.40
C ILE A 47 -9.31 -2.62 8.31
N PHE A 48 -9.52 -1.34 8.02
CA PHE A 48 -8.66 -0.53 7.16
C PHE A 48 -8.16 0.68 7.93
N ILE A 49 -6.91 1.07 7.70
CA ILE A 49 -6.21 2.07 8.51
C ILE A 49 -5.64 3.14 7.61
N HIS A 50 -6.05 4.40 7.84
CA HIS A 50 -5.42 5.57 7.24
C HIS A 50 -4.35 6.08 8.19
N TRP A 51 -3.10 5.68 7.94
CA TRP A 51 -1.97 6.09 8.75
C TRP A 51 -0.75 6.35 7.87
N GLY A 52 -0.15 7.53 8.03
CA GLY A 52 0.97 7.98 7.22
C GLY A 52 1.47 9.35 7.64
N VAL A 53 2.22 10.01 6.77
CA VAL A 53 2.83 11.34 7.07
C VAL A 53 1.78 12.39 7.42
N PHE A 54 0.57 12.32 6.84
CA PHE A 54 -0.54 13.21 7.20
C PHE A 54 -1.00 13.05 8.66
N SER A 55 -0.69 11.94 9.32
CA SER A 55 -1.02 11.71 10.72
C SER A 55 -0.08 12.46 11.67
N VAL A 56 1.10 12.92 11.21
CA VAL A 56 2.08 13.67 12.03
C VAL A 56 1.50 14.98 12.58
N PRO A 57 0.91 15.88 11.78
CA PRO A 57 0.27 17.08 12.33
C PRO A 57 -0.96 16.77 13.18
N GLY A 58 -1.57 15.59 13.05
CA GLY A 58 -2.70 15.16 13.88
C GLY A 58 -3.93 16.08 13.78
N PHE A 59 -4.14 16.71 12.63
CA PHE A 59 -5.14 17.75 12.45
C PHE A 59 -6.16 17.39 11.35
N GLU A 60 -7.43 17.33 11.73
CA GLU A 60 -8.61 17.14 10.87
C GLU A 60 -8.65 15.83 10.06
N SER A 61 -7.86 15.68 8.98
CA SER A 61 -8.04 14.63 7.96
C SER A 61 -6.72 14.21 7.29
N GLU A 62 -6.72 13.03 6.66
CA GLU A 62 -5.70 12.55 5.73
C GLU A 62 -5.47 13.45 4.51
N TRP A 63 -6.45 14.29 4.15
CA TRP A 63 -6.34 15.30 3.10
C TRP A 63 -5.62 16.58 3.55
N PHE A 64 -5.01 16.58 4.75
CA PHE A 64 -4.34 17.74 5.33
C PHE A 64 -3.49 18.54 4.33
N TRP A 65 -2.65 17.84 3.55
CA TRP A 65 -1.79 18.51 2.57
C TRP A 65 -2.61 19.25 1.51
N ARG A 66 -3.67 18.63 0.97
CA ARG A 66 -4.53 19.24 -0.04
C ARG A 66 -5.22 20.49 0.50
N HIS A 67 -5.85 20.41 1.67
CA HIS A 67 -6.55 21.54 2.27
C HIS A 67 -5.60 22.68 2.64
N TRP A 68 -4.38 22.35 3.06
CA TRP A 68 -3.35 23.35 3.33
C TRP A 68 -2.81 24.00 2.04
N GLU A 69 -2.61 23.25 0.96
CA GLU A 69 -2.27 23.81 -0.36
C GLU A 69 -3.37 24.73 -0.89
N ASP A 70 -4.63 24.36 -0.67
CA ASP A 70 -5.82 25.14 -1.05
C ASP A 70 -6.02 26.39 -0.19
N LYS A 71 -5.13 26.61 0.78
CA LYS A 71 -5.13 27.76 1.69
C LYS A 71 -6.42 27.88 2.51
N GLU A 72 -7.01 26.74 2.87
CA GLU A 72 -8.14 26.74 3.80
C GLU A 72 -7.71 27.33 5.14
N LEU A 73 -8.52 28.27 5.64
CA LEU A 73 -8.13 29.14 6.75
C LEU A 73 -7.73 28.37 8.01
N GLY A 74 -8.44 27.28 8.33
CA GLY A 74 -8.14 26.43 9.49
C GLY A 74 -6.76 25.79 9.41
N TYR A 75 -6.42 25.21 8.26
CA TYR A 75 -5.14 24.54 8.02
C TYR A 75 -3.97 25.52 7.98
N VAL A 76 -4.14 26.66 7.31
CA VAL A 76 -3.10 27.71 7.26
C VAL A 76 -2.85 28.29 8.66
N THR A 77 -3.91 28.56 9.42
CA THR A 77 -3.80 29.07 10.80
C THR A 77 -3.11 28.06 11.70
N PHE A 78 -3.50 26.78 11.62
CA PHE A 78 -2.83 25.71 12.35
C PHE A 78 -1.33 25.65 12.04
N MET A 79 -0.96 25.72 10.76
CA MET A 79 0.45 25.68 10.36
C MET A 79 1.24 26.90 10.83
N ASN A 80 0.67 28.10 10.76
CA ASN A 80 1.32 29.33 11.22
C ASN A 80 1.52 29.38 12.75
N ILE A 81 0.65 28.72 13.52
CA ILE A 81 0.75 28.66 14.98
C ILE A 81 1.78 27.62 15.43
N ASN A 82 1.80 26.44 14.78
CA ASN A 82 2.53 25.27 15.28
C ASN A 82 3.87 25.03 14.61
N TYR A 83 4.11 25.59 13.42
CA TYR A 83 5.32 25.33 12.63
C TYR A 83 6.00 26.62 12.17
N LYS A 84 7.31 26.53 11.95
CA LYS A 84 8.12 27.67 11.49
C LYS A 84 7.63 28.20 10.14
N PRO A 85 7.80 29.50 9.84
CA PRO A 85 7.55 30.03 8.51
C PRO A 85 8.34 29.27 7.43
N GLY A 86 7.71 29.00 6.29
CA GLY A 86 8.32 28.27 5.18
C GLY A 86 8.43 26.75 5.39
N PHE A 87 7.85 26.21 6.47
CA PHE A 87 7.73 24.76 6.63
C PHE A 87 6.97 24.15 5.44
N SER A 88 7.47 23.03 4.92
CA SER A 88 6.89 22.29 3.79
C SER A 88 6.32 20.96 4.26
N TYR A 89 5.32 20.42 3.54
CA TYR A 89 4.72 19.13 3.91
C TYR A 89 5.74 17.98 3.97
N ALA A 90 6.77 18.00 3.12
CA ALA A 90 7.84 16.99 3.12
C ALA A 90 8.67 16.98 4.41
N GLU A 91 8.74 18.08 5.16
CA GLU A 91 9.43 18.15 6.45
C GLU A 91 8.73 17.34 7.55
N PHE A 92 7.48 16.90 7.33
CA PHE A 92 6.84 15.91 8.20
C PHE A 92 7.39 14.49 8.00
N GLY A 93 7.98 14.17 6.85
CA GLY A 93 8.45 12.82 6.53
C GLY A 93 9.40 12.25 7.60
N PRO A 94 10.49 12.95 7.97
CA PRO A 94 11.40 12.49 9.03
C PRO A 94 10.77 12.43 10.43
N GLN A 95 9.65 13.12 10.65
CA GLN A 95 8.95 13.14 11.94
C GLN A 95 7.96 11.97 12.09
N PHE A 96 7.62 11.29 10.99
CA PHE A 96 6.82 10.08 11.02
C PHE A 96 7.67 8.88 11.47
N THR A 97 8.03 8.86 12.75
CA THR A 97 8.95 7.86 13.33
C THR A 97 8.27 6.56 13.74
N ALA A 98 6.95 6.60 13.95
CA ALA A 98 6.19 5.47 14.49
C ALA A 98 6.76 4.93 15.82
N GLU A 99 7.28 5.82 16.68
CA GLU A 99 8.06 5.47 17.88
C GLU A 99 7.37 4.46 18.83
N PHE A 100 6.04 4.51 18.93
CA PHE A 100 5.25 3.60 19.79
C PHE A 100 4.44 2.58 18.98
N TYR A 101 4.83 2.30 17.74
CA TYR A 101 4.12 1.35 16.90
C TYR A 101 4.47 -0.09 17.29
N GLU A 102 3.49 -0.78 17.84
CA GLU A 102 3.56 -2.18 18.29
C GLU A 102 2.61 -3.03 17.42
N PRO A 103 3.08 -3.59 16.29
CA PRO A 103 2.22 -4.26 15.32
C PRO A 103 1.48 -5.47 15.90
N GLU A 104 2.08 -6.19 16.84
CA GLU A 104 1.46 -7.33 17.51
C GLU A 104 0.27 -6.90 18.36
N GLN A 105 0.37 -5.77 19.06
CA GLN A 105 -0.74 -5.24 19.86
C GLN A 105 -1.92 -4.87 18.96
N TRP A 106 -1.64 -4.26 17.81
CA TRP A 106 -2.65 -3.93 16.81
C TRP A 106 -3.32 -5.19 16.28
N ALA A 107 -2.54 -6.18 15.86
CA ALA A 107 -3.06 -7.45 15.36
C ALA A 107 -3.94 -8.18 16.39
N GLU A 108 -3.54 -8.21 17.67
CA GLU A 108 -4.35 -8.80 18.73
C GLU A 108 -5.66 -8.05 18.95
N ILE A 109 -5.65 -6.72 18.92
CA ILE A 109 -6.88 -5.91 19.02
C ILE A 109 -7.80 -6.15 17.81
N PHE A 110 -7.27 -6.21 16.59
CA PHE A 110 -8.07 -6.45 15.38
C PHE A 110 -8.67 -7.86 15.37
N LYS A 111 -7.91 -8.85 15.83
CA LYS A 111 -8.42 -10.21 16.02
C LYS A 111 -9.51 -10.25 17.09
N ALA A 112 -9.30 -9.56 18.21
CA ALA A 112 -10.27 -9.48 19.30
C ALA A 112 -11.57 -8.75 18.90
N SER A 113 -11.53 -7.84 17.94
CA SER A 113 -12.73 -7.19 17.39
C SER A 113 -13.57 -8.11 16.49
N GLY A 114 -13.03 -9.28 16.12
CA GLY A 114 -13.68 -10.26 15.24
C GLY A 114 -13.45 -9.98 13.75
N ALA A 115 -12.62 -9.00 13.40
CA ALA A 115 -12.22 -8.76 12.01
C ALA A 115 -11.37 -9.93 11.47
N LYS A 116 -11.44 -10.15 10.15
CA LYS A 116 -10.72 -11.23 9.45
C LYS A 116 -10.20 -10.80 8.09
#